data_AF-A0AAJ3H1D1-F1
#
_entry.id   AF-A0AAJ3H1D1-F1
#
_cell.length_a   1.000
_cell.length_b   1.000
_cell.length_c   1.000
_cell.angle_alpha   90.00
_cell.angle_beta   90.00
_cell.angle_gamma   90.00
#
_symmetry.space_group_name_H-M   'P 1'
#
loop_
_entity.id
_entity.type
_entity.pdbx_description
1 polymer ?
#
loop_
_entity_poly.entity_id
_entity_poly.type
_entity_poly.pdbx_seq_one_letter_code
_entity_poly.pdbx_strand_id
1 'polypeptide(L)'
;MQPPASYLVPLAASLCATLACADSPDPLLAKRVDAVVDSAIADQRLVGTVVLVLRDGQLVYHRAAGLADREAGRPMTEDTIFRLASVTKPLVSAAAMHLVEQGRLGLDDPVSRWLPDFNPKLADGTTPVITVSQLLNHTAGLSYGFLESTRGPYRTAGVSDGLGEPEISFAENLKRIASVPLSYPPGKGWQYSMATDVLGAVLEQASGQSLPVLVRESVTGPLGLTDTEFSVTDIKRLSAAYQDGSPQPLRMVDKATITSGNSTALFDVRRILDSHAYPSGGAGMAGTAGDVARFLETIRQGGAPILSAHSVQLMVTDHVGAMVQTQDPGWGFGYGWAVLNDPALTGTPQSRGTFEWGGAYGHSWFVDPQQKLTVVALTNTAYEGMSGLFTHQLRDAVYPPQ
;
A
#
# COMPACT_ATOMS: atom_id res chain seq x y z
N MET A 1 9.77 30.38 -46.16
CA MET A 1 10.23 29.25 -45.31
C MET A 1 9.38 29.24 -44.05
N GLN A 2 8.35 28.38 -44.02
CA GLN A 2 7.56 28.10 -42.81
C GLN A 2 8.27 27.01 -41.99
N PRO A 3 8.24 27.06 -40.65
CA PRO A 3 8.69 25.94 -39.84
C PRO A 3 7.64 24.81 -39.88
N PRO A 4 8.06 23.54 -39.72
CA PRO A 4 7.14 22.41 -39.79
C PRO A 4 6.26 22.36 -38.54
N ALA A 5 4.98 22.02 -38.75
CA ALA A 5 4.03 21.76 -37.69
C ALA A 5 4.43 20.48 -36.93
N SER A 6 4.75 20.65 -35.64
CA SER A 6 4.94 19.56 -34.70
C SER A 6 3.59 18.88 -34.44
N TYR A 7 3.43 17.64 -34.88
CA TYR A 7 2.31 16.80 -34.46
C TYR A 7 2.49 16.43 -32.99
N LEU A 8 1.82 17.16 -32.10
CA LEU A 8 1.53 16.71 -30.75
C LEU A 8 0.47 15.61 -30.87
N VAL A 9 0.89 14.35 -30.75
CA VAL A 9 -0.03 13.28 -30.39
C VAL A 9 -0.32 13.45 -28.90
N PRO A 10 -1.58 13.64 -28.46
CA PRO A 10 -1.87 13.76 -27.04
C PRO A 10 -1.68 12.40 -26.38
N LEU A 11 -0.89 12.38 -25.31
CA LEU A 11 -0.60 11.22 -24.46
C LEU A 11 -1.80 10.81 -23.58
N ALA A 12 -3.03 10.98 -24.04
CA ALA A 12 -4.25 10.54 -23.35
C ALA A 12 -4.54 9.03 -23.59
N ALA A 13 -3.69 8.33 -24.33
CA ALA A 13 -3.91 6.95 -24.78
C ALA A 13 -3.44 5.86 -23.79
N SER A 14 -2.95 6.19 -22.60
CA SER A 14 -2.24 5.20 -21.74
C SER A 14 -3.15 4.45 -20.74
N LEU A 15 -4.17 5.10 -20.16
CA LEU A 15 -5.00 4.48 -19.12
C LEU A 15 -6.13 3.59 -19.70
N CYS A 16 -6.86 4.06 -20.73
CA CYS A 16 -7.94 3.27 -21.35
C CYS A 16 -7.44 2.11 -22.21
N ALA A 17 -6.15 2.05 -22.58
CA ALA A 17 -5.57 0.89 -23.27
C ALA A 17 -5.45 -0.33 -22.34
N THR A 18 -5.66 -0.13 -21.04
CA THR A 18 -5.05 -0.94 -19.99
C THR A 18 -6.06 -1.20 -18.85
N LEU A 19 -7.09 -0.36 -18.71
CA LEU A 19 -8.36 -0.58 -17.99
C LEU A 19 -9.52 -0.33 -18.96
N ALA A 20 -10.56 -1.17 -18.93
CA ALA A 20 -11.75 -0.97 -19.78
C ALA A 20 -12.47 0.30 -19.33
N CYS A 21 -12.62 1.29 -20.21
CA CYS A 21 -13.31 2.54 -19.90
C CYS A 21 -14.82 2.40 -20.14
N ALA A 22 -15.64 2.94 -19.23
CA ALA A 22 -17.09 2.86 -19.38
C ALA A 22 -17.55 3.65 -20.62
N ASP A 23 -18.45 3.06 -21.42
CA ASP A 23 -19.06 3.70 -22.60
C ASP A 23 -19.87 4.97 -22.26
N SER A 24 -20.26 5.12 -20.99
CA SER A 24 -21.00 6.29 -20.48
C SER A 24 -20.57 6.59 -19.05
N PRO A 25 -19.74 7.62 -18.83
CA PRO A 25 -19.36 8.06 -17.48
C PRO A 25 -20.58 8.51 -16.68
N ASP A 26 -20.61 8.24 -15.36
CA ASP A 26 -21.65 8.75 -14.47
C ASP A 26 -21.35 10.22 -14.11
N PRO A 27 -22.07 11.21 -14.67
CA PRO A 27 -21.76 12.63 -14.44
C PRO A 27 -22.03 13.06 -13.01
N LEU A 28 -22.91 12.35 -12.28
CA LEU A 28 -23.20 12.66 -10.89
C LEU A 28 -22.09 12.16 -9.98
N LEU A 29 -21.53 10.97 -10.24
CA LEU A 29 -20.33 10.49 -9.58
C LEU A 29 -19.17 11.48 -9.78
N ALA A 30 -18.88 11.83 -11.04
CA ALA A 30 -17.80 12.75 -11.36
C ALA A 30 -17.94 14.08 -10.61
N LYS A 31 -19.13 14.69 -10.62
CA LYS A 31 -19.39 15.94 -9.90
C LYS A 31 -19.14 15.84 -8.38
N ARG A 32 -19.53 14.73 -7.74
CA ARG A 32 -19.32 14.54 -6.29
C ARG A 32 -17.84 14.37 -5.97
N VAL A 33 -17.15 13.52 -6.73
CA VAL A 33 -15.71 13.27 -6.51
C VAL A 33 -14.88 14.51 -6.82
N ASP A 34 -15.20 15.23 -7.90
CA ASP A 34 -14.54 16.49 -8.25
C ASP A 34 -14.69 17.54 -7.15
N ALA A 35 -15.87 17.68 -6.56
CA ALA A 35 -16.08 18.62 -5.46
C ALA A 35 -15.20 18.31 -4.24
N VAL A 36 -14.99 17.03 -3.92
CA VAL A 36 -14.10 16.61 -2.84
C VAL A 36 -12.63 16.91 -3.17
N VAL A 37 -12.19 16.54 -4.38
CA VAL A 37 -10.81 16.76 -4.84
C VAL A 37 -10.49 18.26 -4.90
N ASP A 38 -11.38 19.05 -5.48
CA ASP A 38 -11.19 20.50 -5.65
C ASP A 38 -11.18 21.21 -4.29
N SER A 39 -12.07 20.83 -3.37
CA SER A 39 -12.06 21.36 -1.99
C SER A 39 -10.76 21.01 -1.28
N ALA A 40 -10.29 19.76 -1.34
CA ALA A 40 -9.06 19.37 -0.65
C ALA A 40 -7.82 20.13 -1.15
N ILE A 41 -7.75 20.44 -2.45
CA ILE A 41 -6.68 21.25 -3.03
C ILE A 41 -6.85 22.74 -2.68
N ALA A 42 -8.07 23.28 -2.81
CA ALA A 42 -8.37 24.68 -2.52
C ALA A 42 -8.15 25.04 -1.04
N ASP A 43 -8.50 24.12 -0.14
CA ASP A 43 -8.30 24.24 1.31
C ASP A 43 -6.84 24.00 1.73
N GLN A 44 -5.93 23.76 0.77
CA GLN A 44 -4.53 23.43 1.01
C GLN A 44 -4.33 22.21 1.92
N ARG A 45 -5.25 21.23 1.87
CA ARG A 45 -5.10 19.93 2.54
C ARG A 45 -4.29 18.95 1.69
N LEU A 46 -4.41 19.04 0.36
CA LEU A 46 -3.63 18.25 -0.60
C LEU A 46 -2.84 19.15 -1.56
N VAL A 47 -1.66 18.69 -1.98
CA VAL A 47 -0.91 19.31 -3.09
C VAL A 47 -1.33 18.75 -4.44
N GLY A 48 -1.49 17.43 -4.54
CA GLY A 48 -1.98 16.77 -5.74
C GLY A 48 -2.37 15.31 -5.51
N THR A 49 -3.21 14.79 -6.40
CA THR A 49 -3.77 13.44 -6.30
C THR A 49 -4.09 12.86 -7.68
N VAL A 50 -4.05 11.53 -7.78
CA VAL A 50 -4.67 10.78 -8.86
C VAL A 50 -5.73 9.86 -8.25
N VAL A 51 -6.98 10.04 -8.65
CA VAL A 51 -8.13 9.27 -8.17
C VAL A 51 -8.72 8.46 -9.31
N LEU A 52 -8.90 7.16 -9.09
CA LEU A 52 -9.54 6.23 -10.02
C LEU A 52 -10.70 5.51 -9.32
N VAL A 53 -11.84 5.38 -10.02
CA VAL A 53 -12.98 4.59 -9.57
C VAL A 53 -13.38 3.64 -10.70
N LEU A 54 -13.39 2.35 -10.39
CA LEU A 54 -13.88 1.31 -11.26
C LEU A 54 -15.17 0.74 -10.70
N ARG A 55 -16.16 0.51 -11.56
CA ARG A 55 -17.40 -0.18 -11.23
C ARG A 55 -17.66 -1.25 -12.27
N ASP A 56 -17.87 -2.48 -11.81
CA ASP A 56 -18.08 -3.66 -12.67
C ASP A 56 -16.96 -3.85 -13.72
N GLY A 57 -15.71 -3.64 -13.31
CA GLY A 57 -14.54 -3.75 -14.18
C GLY A 57 -14.35 -2.59 -15.16
N GLN A 58 -15.21 -1.59 -15.13
CA GLN A 58 -15.12 -0.41 -15.99
C GLN A 58 -14.61 0.80 -15.22
N LEU A 59 -13.64 1.52 -15.77
CA LEU A 59 -13.19 2.81 -15.26
C LEU A 59 -14.30 3.85 -15.49
N VAL A 60 -14.99 4.21 -14.41
CA VAL A 60 -16.13 5.15 -14.42
C VAL A 60 -15.75 6.57 -13.98
N TYR A 61 -14.60 6.72 -13.33
CA TYR A 61 -13.99 8.02 -13.02
C TYR A 61 -12.47 7.89 -12.98
N HIS A 62 -11.78 8.87 -13.54
CA HIS A 62 -10.34 9.03 -13.44
C HIS A 62 -9.98 10.51 -13.51
N ARG A 63 -9.12 10.97 -12.59
CA ARG A 63 -8.66 12.35 -12.60
C ARG A 63 -7.32 12.50 -11.91
N ALA A 64 -6.40 13.17 -12.58
CA ALA A 64 -5.24 13.80 -11.96
C ALA A 64 -5.57 15.27 -11.62
N ALA A 65 -5.25 15.69 -10.40
CA ALA A 65 -5.53 17.05 -9.92
C ALA A 65 -4.38 17.61 -9.08
N GLY A 66 -4.21 18.93 -9.11
CA GLY A 66 -3.16 19.63 -8.38
C GLY A 66 -1.77 19.51 -9.03
N LEU A 67 -0.74 19.48 -8.21
CA LEU A 67 0.67 19.53 -8.66
C LEU A 67 1.41 18.27 -8.22
N ALA A 68 2.14 17.65 -9.13
CA ALA A 68 3.10 16.59 -8.81
C ALA A 68 4.35 17.16 -8.11
N ASP A 69 4.72 18.39 -8.42
CA ASP A 69 5.75 19.17 -7.73
C ASP A 69 5.32 20.66 -7.72
N ARG A 70 4.93 21.16 -6.55
CA ARG A 70 4.45 22.53 -6.37
C ARG A 70 5.54 23.56 -6.61
N GLU A 71 6.74 23.33 -6.09
CA GLU A 71 7.84 24.29 -6.21
C GLU A 71 8.38 24.37 -7.64
N ALA A 72 8.27 23.29 -8.41
CA ALA A 72 8.60 23.27 -9.85
C ALA A 72 7.41 23.65 -10.75
N GLY A 73 6.21 23.87 -10.21
CA GLY A 73 4.99 24.13 -10.98
C GLY A 73 4.58 22.98 -11.91
N ARG A 74 4.99 21.74 -11.61
CA ARG A 74 4.71 20.57 -12.46
C ARG A 74 3.32 20.03 -12.15
N PRO A 75 2.40 20.01 -13.14
CA PRO A 75 1.06 19.50 -12.93
C PRO A 75 1.07 18.00 -12.59
N MET A 76 0.07 17.57 -11.83
CA MET A 76 -0.21 16.15 -11.65
C MET A 76 -0.74 15.57 -12.96
N THR A 77 -0.28 14.36 -13.30
CA THR A 77 -0.74 13.60 -14.47
C THR A 77 -1.13 12.18 -14.06
N GLU A 78 -1.98 11.53 -14.83
CA GLU A 78 -2.49 10.18 -14.51
C GLU A 78 -1.39 9.10 -14.44
N ASP A 79 -0.30 9.32 -15.17
CA ASP A 79 0.89 8.47 -15.21
C ASP A 79 1.98 8.89 -14.21
N THR A 80 1.68 9.82 -13.29
CA THR A 80 2.60 10.20 -12.21
C THR A 80 2.91 8.98 -11.33
N ILE A 81 4.20 8.79 -11.03
CA ILE A 81 4.70 7.72 -10.19
C ILE A 81 4.75 8.20 -8.74
N PHE A 82 4.24 7.37 -7.83
CA PHE A 82 4.22 7.63 -6.40
C PHE A 82 5.10 6.62 -5.66
N ARG A 83 5.68 7.03 -4.53
CA ARG A 83 6.25 6.10 -3.54
C ARG A 83 5.09 5.43 -2.82
N LEU A 84 4.95 4.12 -2.92
CA LEU A 84 3.72 3.42 -2.52
C LEU A 84 3.59 3.18 -1.01
N ALA A 85 4.70 3.19 -0.26
CA ALA A 85 4.69 2.78 1.14
C ALA A 85 3.89 1.48 1.31
N SER A 86 2.93 1.42 2.23
CA SER A 86 2.20 0.18 2.54
C SER A 86 1.22 -0.31 1.48
N VAL A 87 1.04 0.41 0.36
CA VAL A 87 0.41 -0.14 -0.86
C VAL A 87 1.30 -1.23 -1.49
N THR A 88 2.56 -1.37 -1.08
CA THR A 88 3.44 -2.51 -1.40
C THR A 88 2.93 -3.84 -0.81
N LYS A 89 2.29 -3.83 0.37
CA LYS A 89 1.97 -5.06 1.11
C LYS A 89 1.04 -6.02 0.36
N PRO A 90 -0.05 -5.55 -0.29
CA PRO A 90 -0.90 -6.41 -1.11
C PRO A 90 -0.15 -7.13 -2.24
N LEU A 91 0.77 -6.45 -2.93
CA LEU A 91 1.56 -7.01 -4.03
C LEU A 91 2.49 -8.12 -3.54
N VAL A 92 3.19 -7.90 -2.43
CA VAL A 92 4.07 -8.91 -1.80
C VAL A 92 3.27 -10.08 -1.23
N SER A 93 2.08 -9.81 -0.69
CA SER A 93 1.17 -10.86 -0.20
C SER A 93 0.65 -11.73 -1.34
N ALA A 94 0.34 -11.16 -2.50
CA ALA A 94 0.00 -11.92 -3.71
C ALA A 94 1.17 -12.79 -4.19
N ALA A 95 2.41 -12.28 -4.19
CA ALA A 95 3.59 -13.07 -4.51
C ALA A 95 3.82 -14.24 -3.52
N ALA A 96 3.50 -14.04 -2.24
CA ALA A 96 3.51 -15.12 -1.25
C ALA A 96 2.48 -16.20 -1.58
N MET A 97 1.24 -15.80 -1.89
CA MET A 97 0.18 -16.74 -2.27
C MET A 97 0.49 -17.47 -3.57
N HIS A 98 1.21 -16.85 -4.50
CA HIS A 98 1.71 -17.52 -5.70
C HIS A 98 2.67 -18.67 -5.36
N LEU A 99 3.60 -18.47 -4.42
CA LEU A 99 4.46 -19.56 -3.94
C LEU A 99 3.68 -20.63 -3.16
N VAL A 100 2.58 -20.25 -2.50
CA VAL A 100 1.66 -21.21 -1.84
C VAL A 100 0.99 -22.10 -2.88
N GLU A 101 0.47 -21.54 -3.98
CA GLU A 101 -0.13 -22.33 -5.07
C GLU A 101 0.87 -23.28 -5.74
N GLN A 102 2.15 -22.90 -5.79
CA GLN A 102 3.23 -23.74 -6.30
C GLN A 102 3.67 -24.83 -5.31
N GLY A 103 3.14 -24.86 -4.07
CA GLY A 103 3.57 -25.77 -3.02
C GLY A 103 5.00 -25.51 -2.52
N ARG A 104 5.56 -24.33 -2.80
CA ARG A 104 6.91 -23.92 -2.38
C ARG A 104 6.91 -23.22 -1.02
N LEU A 105 5.74 -22.77 -0.58
CA LEU A 105 5.48 -22.10 0.69
C LEU A 105 4.21 -22.69 1.31
N GLY A 106 4.22 -23.10 2.57
CA GLY A 106 3.00 -23.43 3.32
C GLY A 106 2.55 -22.26 4.20
N LEU A 107 1.23 -22.03 4.33
CA LEU A 107 0.69 -21.00 5.23
C LEU A 107 1.02 -21.28 6.71
N ASP A 108 1.07 -22.56 7.09
CA ASP A 108 1.39 -23.00 8.46
C ASP A 108 2.88 -23.34 8.63
N ASP A 109 3.70 -23.17 7.58
CA ASP A 109 5.12 -23.45 7.69
C ASP A 109 5.78 -22.46 8.67
N PRO A 110 6.72 -22.94 9.51
CA PRO A 110 7.46 -22.07 10.40
C PRO A 110 8.41 -21.17 9.62
N VAL A 111 8.46 -19.88 9.96
CA VAL A 111 9.38 -18.89 9.35
C VAL A 111 10.85 -19.34 9.46
N SER A 112 11.20 -20.03 10.56
CA SER A 112 12.54 -20.56 10.80
C SER A 112 13.00 -21.62 9.78
N ARG A 113 12.09 -22.18 8.98
CA ARG A 113 12.43 -23.04 7.84
C ARG A 113 13.29 -22.30 6.81
N TRP A 114 13.05 -21.01 6.63
CA TRP A 114 13.74 -20.17 5.65
C TRP A 114 14.71 -19.19 6.31
N LEU A 115 14.39 -18.72 7.52
CA LEU A 115 15.19 -17.78 8.28
C LEU A 115 15.58 -18.40 9.62
N PRO A 116 16.50 -19.38 9.65
CA PRO A 116 16.82 -20.15 10.86
C PRO A 116 17.38 -19.30 12.01
N ASP A 117 17.93 -18.13 11.72
CA ASP A 117 18.45 -17.18 12.72
C ASP A 117 17.40 -16.15 13.19
N PHE A 118 16.22 -16.10 12.56
CA PHE A 118 15.14 -15.19 12.93
C PHE A 118 14.30 -15.80 14.07
N ASN A 119 14.79 -15.64 15.30
CA ASN A 119 14.22 -16.27 16.51
C ASN A 119 13.84 -15.23 17.60
N PRO A 120 12.95 -14.27 17.32
CA PRO A 120 12.51 -13.32 18.34
C PRO A 120 11.87 -14.06 19.51
N LYS A 121 12.11 -13.54 20.73
CA LYS A 121 11.68 -14.15 21.98
C LYS A 121 10.46 -13.45 22.55
N LEU A 122 9.68 -14.12 23.38
CA LEU A 122 8.75 -13.48 24.28
C LEU A 122 9.50 -12.82 25.44
N ALA A 123 8.81 -11.99 26.22
CA ALA A 123 9.37 -11.32 27.39
C ALA A 123 9.89 -12.30 28.47
N ASP A 124 9.36 -13.53 28.50
CA ASP A 124 9.81 -14.61 29.39
C ASP A 124 11.05 -15.37 28.87
N GLY A 125 11.56 -15.01 27.69
CA GLY A 125 12.73 -15.61 27.05
C GLY A 125 12.42 -16.82 26.15
N THR A 126 11.17 -17.25 26.06
CA THR A 126 10.74 -18.35 25.18
C THR A 126 10.82 -17.94 23.71
N THR A 127 11.25 -18.84 22.82
CA THR A 127 11.19 -18.64 21.36
C THR A 127 9.97 -19.37 20.80
N PRO A 128 8.86 -18.67 20.51
CA PRO A 128 7.68 -19.31 19.91
C PRO A 128 7.90 -19.55 18.41
N VAL A 129 7.06 -20.42 17.83
CA VAL A 129 6.99 -20.60 16.37
C VAL A 129 6.15 -19.48 15.77
N ILE A 130 6.70 -18.80 14.76
CA ILE A 130 5.98 -17.87 13.88
C ILE A 130 5.73 -18.59 12.56
N THR A 131 4.51 -18.51 12.03
CA THR A 131 4.12 -19.09 10.73
C THR A 131 4.01 -18.04 9.64
N VAL A 132 3.98 -18.47 8.38
CA VAL A 132 3.78 -17.59 7.22
C VAL A 132 2.45 -16.85 7.28
N SER A 133 1.36 -17.52 7.66
CA SER A 133 0.03 -16.90 7.79
C SER A 133 0.01 -15.80 8.85
N GLN A 134 0.76 -15.97 9.94
CA GLN A 134 0.92 -14.95 10.98
C GLN A 134 1.71 -13.73 10.51
N LEU A 135 2.60 -13.89 9.53
CA LEU A 135 3.24 -12.76 8.88
C LEU A 135 2.26 -12.03 7.94
N LEU A 136 1.48 -12.78 7.15
CA LEU A 136 0.51 -12.24 6.20
C LEU A 136 -0.62 -11.45 6.86
N ASN A 137 -1.05 -11.84 8.07
CA ASN A 137 -2.16 -11.19 8.78
C ASN A 137 -1.74 -10.34 9.99
N HIS A 138 -0.44 -10.06 10.17
CA HIS A 138 0.09 -9.26 11.29
C HIS A 138 -0.26 -9.79 12.70
N THR A 139 -0.27 -11.12 12.89
CA THR A 139 -0.46 -11.77 14.20
C THR A 139 0.80 -12.43 14.75
N ALA A 140 1.96 -12.14 14.17
CA ALA A 140 3.26 -12.71 14.57
C ALA A 140 3.82 -12.16 15.91
N GLY A 141 3.18 -11.16 16.53
CA GLY A 141 3.71 -10.49 17.72
C GLY A 141 4.80 -9.46 17.43
N LEU A 142 5.09 -9.18 16.15
CA LEU A 142 6.03 -8.15 15.72
C LEU A 142 5.40 -6.74 15.86
N SER A 143 6.22 -5.70 15.72
CA SER A 143 5.81 -4.30 15.77
C SER A 143 6.45 -3.47 14.64
N TYR A 144 6.27 -2.15 14.71
CA TYR A 144 6.93 -1.10 13.95
C TYR A 144 7.53 -0.07 14.93
N GLY A 145 8.69 0.52 14.59
CA GLY A 145 9.29 1.59 15.37
C GLY A 145 8.44 2.85 15.42
N PHE A 146 7.71 3.15 14.34
CA PHE A 146 6.80 4.31 14.31
C PHE A 146 5.57 4.19 15.20
N LEU A 147 5.20 2.98 15.65
CA LEU A 147 4.08 2.76 16.59
C LEU A 147 4.50 2.90 18.06
N GLU A 148 5.80 2.98 18.32
CA GLU A 148 6.34 3.02 19.66
C GLU A 148 6.69 4.45 20.10
N SER A 149 6.75 4.65 21.42
CA SER A 149 7.38 5.85 21.98
C SER A 149 8.84 5.98 21.52
N THR A 150 9.43 7.15 21.67
CA THR A 150 10.84 7.42 21.27
C THR A 150 11.88 6.52 21.96
N ARG A 151 11.52 5.86 23.06
CA ARG A 151 12.36 4.88 23.78
C ARG A 151 11.85 3.43 23.65
N GLY A 152 11.02 3.17 22.65
CA GLY A 152 10.49 1.84 22.38
C GLY A 152 11.59 0.84 22.01
N PRO A 153 11.33 -0.48 22.14
CA PRO A 153 12.28 -1.52 21.79
C PRO A 153 12.80 -1.47 20.35
N TYR A 154 11.93 -1.28 19.35
CA TYR A 154 12.34 -1.17 17.93
C TYR A 154 13.21 0.06 17.69
N ARG A 155 12.84 1.19 18.29
CA ARG A 155 13.64 2.43 18.22
C ARG A 155 15.01 2.27 18.85
N THR A 156 15.06 1.64 20.02
CA THR A 156 16.29 1.40 20.76
C THR A 156 17.21 0.43 20.02
N ALA A 157 16.65 -0.59 19.37
CA ALA A 157 17.38 -1.54 18.53
C ALA A 157 17.78 -0.96 17.17
N GLY A 158 17.32 0.25 16.82
CA GLY A 158 17.60 0.89 15.52
C GLY A 158 16.95 0.17 14.35
N VAL A 159 15.78 -0.45 14.54
CA VAL A 159 15.03 -1.08 13.44
C VAL A 159 14.57 0.00 12.46
N SER A 160 14.85 -0.21 11.17
CA SER A 160 14.32 0.60 10.08
C SER A 160 12.92 0.13 9.71
N ASP A 161 11.97 1.06 9.62
CA ASP A 161 10.59 0.80 9.23
C ASP A 161 10.38 0.68 7.71
N GLY A 162 11.46 0.72 6.91
CA GLY A 162 11.41 0.58 5.46
C GLY A 162 11.03 1.84 4.67
N LEU A 163 10.73 2.95 5.36
CA LEU A 163 10.44 4.27 4.76
C LEU A 163 11.65 5.21 4.71
N GLY A 164 12.67 4.93 5.53
CA GLY A 164 13.90 5.70 5.62
C GLY A 164 15.14 4.80 5.66
N GLU A 165 16.28 5.40 5.97
CA GLU A 165 17.56 4.72 6.30
C GLU A 165 18.01 3.70 5.24
N PRO A 166 18.19 4.12 3.96
CA PRO A 166 18.65 3.22 2.89
C PRO A 166 20.00 2.54 3.17
N GLU A 167 20.80 3.12 4.07
CA GLU A 167 22.10 2.60 4.47
C GLU A 167 22.05 1.30 5.29
N ILE A 168 20.90 0.96 5.90
CA ILE A 168 20.75 -0.27 6.69
C ILE A 168 20.52 -1.44 5.73
N SER A 169 21.43 -2.40 5.71
CA SER A 169 21.24 -3.63 4.90
C SER A 169 20.07 -4.47 5.41
N PHE A 170 19.47 -5.28 4.52
CA PHE A 170 18.32 -6.10 4.89
C PHE A 170 18.65 -7.10 6.02
N ALA A 171 19.79 -7.78 5.90
CA ALA A 171 20.24 -8.75 6.89
C ALA A 171 20.46 -8.11 8.27
N GLU A 172 20.98 -6.89 8.30
CA GLU A 172 21.12 -6.14 9.54
C GLU A 172 19.75 -5.76 10.12
N ASN A 173 18.81 -5.29 9.30
CA ASN A 173 17.48 -4.96 9.79
C ASN A 173 16.74 -6.19 10.34
N LEU A 174 16.83 -7.35 9.69
CA LEU A 174 16.25 -8.61 10.17
C LEU A 174 16.85 -9.03 11.52
N LYS A 175 18.16 -8.85 11.73
CA LYS A 175 18.81 -9.10 13.02
C LYS A 175 18.27 -8.17 14.11
N ARG A 176 18.11 -6.88 13.79
CA ARG A 176 17.54 -5.90 14.73
C ARG A 176 16.10 -6.26 15.09
N ILE A 177 15.26 -6.61 14.13
CA ILE A 177 13.90 -7.09 14.37
C ILE A 177 13.91 -8.32 15.26
N ALA A 178 14.74 -9.33 14.96
CA ALA A 178 14.83 -10.57 15.74
C ALA A 178 15.37 -10.37 17.17
N SER A 179 16.11 -9.28 17.41
CA SER A 179 16.63 -8.93 18.74
C SER A 179 15.58 -8.37 19.70
N VAL A 180 14.45 -7.89 19.16
CA VAL A 180 13.38 -7.28 19.96
C VAL A 180 12.40 -8.35 20.43
N PRO A 181 11.99 -8.34 21.72
CA PRO A 181 10.95 -9.25 22.19
C PRO A 181 9.61 -9.03 21.48
N LEU A 182 8.91 -10.12 21.16
CA LEU A 182 7.55 -10.09 20.64
C LEU A 182 6.60 -9.46 21.66
N SER A 183 5.67 -8.65 21.16
CA SER A 183 4.67 -7.96 21.99
C SER A 183 3.65 -8.91 22.62
N TYR A 184 3.39 -10.05 21.98
CA TYR A 184 2.48 -11.10 22.44
C TYR A 184 2.80 -12.44 21.76
N PRO A 185 2.32 -13.59 22.29
CA PRO A 185 2.49 -14.89 21.64
C PRO A 185 1.84 -14.93 20.23
N PRO A 186 2.53 -15.44 19.19
CA PRO A 186 1.99 -15.48 17.84
C PRO A 186 0.57 -16.09 17.77
N GLY A 187 -0.33 -15.43 17.03
CA GLY A 187 -1.74 -15.81 16.90
C GLY A 187 -2.64 -15.47 18.10
N LYS A 188 -2.13 -14.77 19.13
CA LYS A 188 -2.93 -14.35 20.31
C LYS A 188 -3.31 -12.88 20.33
N GLY A 189 -2.93 -12.12 19.31
CA GLY A 189 -3.26 -10.71 19.16
C GLY A 189 -3.01 -10.26 17.73
N TRP A 190 -3.31 -9.00 17.46
CA TRP A 190 -3.05 -8.33 16.20
C TRP A 190 -2.32 -7.03 16.44
N GLN A 191 -1.27 -6.77 15.67
CA GLN A 191 -0.54 -5.50 15.68
C GLN A 191 0.17 -5.30 14.34
N TYR A 192 -0.11 -4.16 13.72
CA TYR A 192 0.56 -3.76 12.50
C TYR A 192 2.08 -3.72 12.68
N SER A 193 2.83 -4.31 11.75
CA SER A 193 4.23 -4.66 12.01
C SER A 193 5.09 -4.84 10.78
N MET A 194 6.41 -4.93 11.01
CA MET A 194 7.44 -5.32 10.03
C MET A 194 7.27 -6.74 9.44
N ALA A 195 6.15 -7.41 9.70
CA ALA A 195 5.89 -8.78 9.27
C ALA A 195 6.00 -8.98 7.75
N THR A 196 5.56 -8.00 6.94
CA THR A 196 5.66 -8.10 5.48
C THR A 196 7.10 -7.98 4.97
N ASP A 197 7.97 -7.26 5.69
CA ASP A 197 9.41 -7.23 5.39
C ASP A 197 10.04 -8.60 5.71
N VAL A 198 9.72 -9.19 6.86
CA VAL A 198 10.16 -10.55 7.20
C VAL A 198 9.63 -11.56 6.19
N LEU A 199 8.37 -11.42 5.74
CA LEU A 199 7.79 -12.22 4.66
C LEU A 199 8.61 -12.07 3.39
N GLY A 200 9.00 -10.85 3.00
CA GLY A 200 9.89 -10.61 1.86
C GLY A 200 11.16 -11.46 1.91
N ALA A 201 11.83 -11.53 3.07
CA ALA A 201 13.01 -12.36 3.26
C ALA A 201 12.71 -13.87 3.17
N VAL A 202 11.57 -14.33 3.72
CA VAL A 202 11.10 -15.71 3.56
C VAL A 202 10.90 -16.03 2.08
N LEU A 203 10.27 -15.14 1.32
CA LEU A 203 10.00 -15.32 -0.10
C LEU A 203 11.30 -15.39 -0.92
N GLU A 204 12.32 -14.62 -0.59
CA GLU A 204 13.63 -14.72 -1.27
C GLU A 204 14.24 -16.11 -1.09
N GLN A 205 14.21 -16.64 0.13
CA GLN A 205 14.75 -17.98 0.41
C GLN A 205 13.89 -19.10 -0.19
N ALA A 206 12.57 -18.99 -0.15
CA ALA A 206 11.66 -19.97 -0.72
C ALA A 206 11.71 -20.00 -2.26
N SER A 207 11.88 -18.82 -2.88
CA SER A 207 11.94 -18.67 -4.34
C SER A 207 13.34 -18.93 -4.92
N GLY A 208 14.40 -18.69 -4.16
CA GLY A 208 15.76 -18.60 -4.67
C GLY A 208 16.01 -17.36 -5.54
N GLN A 209 15.08 -16.40 -5.54
CA GLN A 209 15.12 -15.16 -6.33
C GLN A 209 15.14 -13.97 -5.37
N SER A 210 15.58 -12.80 -5.85
CA SER A 210 15.37 -11.56 -5.09
C SER A 210 13.90 -11.19 -5.07
N LEU A 211 13.45 -10.47 -4.03
CA LEU A 211 12.05 -10.06 -3.91
C LEU A 211 11.55 -9.26 -5.13
N PRO A 212 12.33 -8.32 -5.71
CA PRO A 212 11.92 -7.62 -6.93
C PRO A 212 11.71 -8.55 -8.13
N VAL A 213 12.54 -9.58 -8.29
CA VAL A 213 12.39 -10.55 -9.39
C VAL A 213 11.14 -11.39 -9.19
N LEU A 214 10.92 -11.91 -7.97
CA LEU A 214 9.74 -12.71 -7.66
C LEU A 214 8.45 -11.92 -7.88
N VAL A 215 8.34 -10.69 -7.34
CA VAL A 215 7.15 -9.85 -7.51
C VAL A 215 6.90 -9.53 -8.99
N ARG A 216 7.97 -9.32 -9.76
CA ARG A 216 7.85 -9.09 -11.21
C ARG A 216 7.33 -10.31 -11.95
N GLU A 217 7.87 -11.48 -11.69
CA GLU A 217 7.49 -12.70 -12.42
C GLU A 217 6.11 -13.23 -12.02
N SER A 218 5.73 -13.07 -10.75
CA SER A 218 4.47 -13.62 -10.22
C SER A 218 3.29 -12.64 -10.25
N VAL A 219 3.55 -11.33 -10.21
CA VAL A 219 2.48 -10.31 -10.05
C VAL A 219 2.55 -9.22 -11.12
N THR A 220 3.59 -8.38 -11.12
CA THR A 220 3.55 -7.14 -11.92
C THR A 220 3.74 -7.42 -13.42
N GLY A 221 4.57 -8.39 -13.79
CA GLY A 221 4.79 -8.81 -15.17
C GLY A 221 3.55 -9.40 -15.85
N PRO A 222 2.91 -10.45 -15.28
CA PRO A 222 1.68 -11.01 -15.85
C PRO A 222 0.52 -10.02 -15.97
N LEU A 223 0.49 -8.98 -15.13
CA LEU A 223 -0.50 -7.91 -15.18
C LEU A 223 -0.09 -6.71 -16.02
N GLY A 224 1.15 -6.68 -16.55
CA GLY A 224 1.67 -5.54 -17.30
C GLY A 224 1.76 -4.24 -16.48
N LEU A 225 2.06 -4.33 -15.17
CA LEU A 225 2.24 -3.17 -14.28
C LEU A 225 3.65 -2.60 -14.43
N THR A 226 3.93 -2.00 -15.59
CA THR A 226 5.29 -1.64 -16.01
C THR A 226 5.93 -0.53 -15.18
N ASP A 227 5.15 0.21 -14.39
CA ASP A 227 5.66 1.29 -13.55
C ASP A 227 5.66 0.95 -12.06
N THR A 228 5.32 -0.31 -11.71
CA THR A 228 5.21 -0.76 -10.33
C THR A 228 6.35 -1.70 -9.95
N GLU A 229 7.38 -1.16 -9.30
CA GLU A 229 8.63 -1.85 -8.96
C GLU A 229 9.22 -1.38 -7.62
N PHE A 230 10.27 -2.04 -7.13
CA PHE A 230 11.10 -1.57 -6.01
C PHE A 230 12.08 -0.44 -6.41
N SER A 231 11.80 0.22 -7.53
CA SER A 231 12.58 1.32 -8.08
C SER A 231 11.66 2.28 -8.84
N VAL A 232 12.17 3.45 -9.23
CA VAL A 232 11.43 4.40 -10.07
C VAL A 232 11.82 4.22 -11.53
N THR A 233 10.85 3.82 -12.36
CA THR A 233 11.06 3.57 -13.80
C THR A 233 11.35 4.84 -14.59
N ASP A 234 10.74 5.97 -14.21
CA ASP A 234 11.03 7.30 -14.74
C ASP A 234 11.00 8.37 -13.65
N ILE A 235 12.19 8.85 -13.26
CA ILE A 235 12.36 9.88 -12.23
C ILE A 235 11.62 11.19 -12.59
N LYS A 236 11.42 11.50 -13.89
CA LYS A 236 10.70 12.71 -14.31
C LYS A 236 9.21 12.64 -13.99
N ARG A 237 8.65 11.44 -13.89
CA ARG A 237 7.26 11.18 -13.50
C ARG A 237 7.08 11.02 -11.99
N LEU A 238 8.15 10.90 -11.21
CA LEU A 238 8.07 10.76 -9.76
C LEU A 238 7.48 12.02 -9.11
N SER A 239 6.46 11.87 -8.28
CA SER A 239 5.93 12.98 -7.49
C SER A 239 6.94 13.46 -6.43
N ALA A 240 6.97 14.76 -6.16
CA ALA A 240 7.49 15.25 -4.89
C ALA A 240 6.64 14.68 -3.74
N ALA A 241 7.18 14.65 -2.52
CA ALA A 241 6.43 14.23 -1.33
C ALA A 241 6.26 15.43 -0.40
N TYR A 242 5.06 15.56 0.17
CA TYR A 242 4.68 16.61 1.09
C TYR A 242 4.14 15.99 2.37
N GLN A 243 4.25 16.74 3.46
CA GLN A 243 3.56 16.47 4.71
C GLN A 243 2.49 17.52 4.97
N ASP A 244 1.49 17.19 5.78
CA ASP A 244 0.51 18.14 6.28
C ASP A 244 1.22 19.33 6.95
N GLY A 245 0.64 20.52 6.82
CA GLY A 245 1.24 21.75 7.31
C GLY A 245 0.25 22.91 7.28
N SER A 246 0.56 23.97 8.02
CA SER A 246 -0.21 25.21 8.06
C SER A 246 0.68 26.40 7.69
N PRO A 247 0.26 27.29 6.77
CA PRO A 247 -1.07 27.34 6.13
C PRO A 247 -1.27 26.32 5.01
N GLN A 248 -0.22 25.62 4.57
CA GLN A 248 -0.26 24.68 3.45
C GLN A 248 0.73 23.52 3.67
N PRO A 249 0.67 22.43 2.88
CA PRO A 249 1.54 21.27 3.06
C PRO A 249 3.01 21.62 2.85
N LEU A 250 3.90 21.02 3.63
CA LEU A 250 5.34 21.27 3.60
C LEU A 250 6.04 20.21 2.76
N ARG A 251 6.93 20.62 1.85
CA ARG A 251 7.71 19.67 1.04
C ARG A 251 8.65 18.88 1.95
N MET A 252 8.68 17.56 1.81
CA MET A 252 9.71 16.72 2.41
C MET A 252 11.01 16.88 1.59
N VAL A 253 12.11 17.21 2.26
CA VAL A 253 13.44 17.34 1.65
C VAL A 253 14.37 16.32 2.30
N ASP A 254 14.96 15.44 1.49
CA ASP A 254 15.79 14.32 1.95
C ASP A 254 15.09 13.47 3.02
N LYS A 255 15.42 13.68 4.30
CA LYS A 255 14.84 12.98 5.45
C LYS A 255 13.80 13.86 6.15
N ALA A 256 12.64 13.30 6.47
CA ALA A 256 11.58 13.98 7.23
C ALA A 256 11.05 13.08 8.35
N THR A 257 11.05 13.59 9.59
CA THR A 257 10.42 12.92 10.73
C THR A 257 9.04 13.52 10.96
N ILE A 258 7.99 12.72 10.79
CA ILE A 258 6.61 13.20 10.78
C ILE A 258 5.83 12.50 11.87
N THR A 259 5.17 13.28 12.72
CA THR A 259 4.30 12.76 13.78
C THR A 259 2.84 12.98 13.42
N SER A 260 2.04 11.91 13.48
CA SER A 260 0.59 11.93 13.31
C SER A 260 -0.05 11.07 14.38
N GLY A 261 -0.91 11.69 15.21
CA GLY A 261 -1.42 11.06 16.42
C GLY A 261 -0.29 10.55 17.32
N ASN A 262 -0.33 9.26 17.65
CA ASN A 262 0.70 8.60 18.46
C ASN A 262 1.83 7.97 17.63
N SER A 263 1.80 8.12 16.30
CA SER A 263 2.81 7.53 15.42
C SER A 263 3.83 8.59 14.97
N THR A 264 5.11 8.22 14.95
CA THR A 264 6.18 9.07 14.41
C THR A 264 6.93 8.28 13.36
N ALA A 265 6.96 8.66 12.08
CA ALA A 265 7.71 7.92 11.07
C ALA A 265 8.88 8.74 10.53
N LEU A 266 9.99 8.06 10.20
CA LEU A 266 11.10 8.64 9.47
C LEU A 266 10.95 8.29 7.99
N PHE A 267 10.81 9.31 7.15
CA PHE A 267 10.81 9.18 5.71
C PHE A 267 12.17 9.59 5.16
N ASP A 268 12.63 8.89 4.13
CA ASP A 268 13.70 9.34 3.25
C ASP A 268 13.19 9.30 1.81
N VAL A 269 12.93 10.47 1.23
CA VAL A 269 12.37 10.55 -0.14
C VAL A 269 13.36 10.04 -1.19
N ARG A 270 14.65 9.94 -0.87
CA ARG A 270 15.69 9.42 -1.76
C ARG A 270 15.82 7.91 -1.70
N ARG A 271 15.26 7.24 -0.69
CA ARG A 271 15.34 5.78 -0.52
C ARG A 271 14.97 5.03 -1.80
N ILE A 272 13.87 5.41 -2.45
CA ILE A 272 13.38 4.75 -3.67
C ILE A 272 14.29 4.94 -4.90
N LEU A 273 15.23 5.89 -4.82
CA LEU A 273 16.21 6.19 -5.85
C LEU A 273 17.57 5.52 -5.59
N ASP A 274 17.75 4.89 -4.42
CA ASP A 274 18.99 4.23 -4.05
C ASP A 274 18.92 2.74 -4.40
N SER A 275 19.74 2.31 -5.35
CA SER A 275 19.82 0.91 -5.78
C SER A 275 20.35 -0.05 -4.71
N HIS A 276 20.94 0.47 -3.61
CA HIS A 276 21.42 -0.32 -2.49
C HIS A 276 20.38 -0.45 -1.36
N ALA A 277 19.31 0.35 -1.40
CA ALA A 277 18.22 0.20 -0.45
C ALA A 277 17.58 -1.17 -0.62
N TYR A 278 17.45 -1.92 0.49
CA TYR A 278 16.84 -3.24 0.41
C TYR A 278 15.36 -3.17 -0.04
N PRO A 279 14.85 -4.20 -0.73
CA PRO A 279 13.46 -4.25 -1.17
C PRO A 279 12.52 -4.48 0.03
N SER A 280 12.12 -3.41 0.70
CA SER A 280 11.22 -3.47 1.85
C SER A 280 9.84 -4.00 1.40
N GLY A 281 9.52 -5.24 1.78
CA GLY A 281 8.24 -5.85 1.45
C GLY A 281 7.03 -5.12 2.07
N GLY A 282 7.25 -4.32 3.11
CA GLY A 282 6.22 -3.52 3.74
C GLY A 282 6.02 -2.11 3.19
N ALA A 283 7.01 -1.53 2.50
CA ALA A 283 6.99 -0.10 2.16
C ALA A 283 7.79 0.33 0.90
N GLY A 284 8.46 -0.60 0.23
CA GLY A 284 9.59 -0.28 -0.63
C GLY A 284 9.32 -0.04 -2.11
N MET A 285 8.07 -0.11 -2.58
CA MET A 285 7.77 0.04 -4.03
C MET A 285 7.38 1.46 -4.42
N ALA A 286 7.50 1.74 -5.72
CA ALA A 286 6.86 2.85 -6.42
C ALA A 286 5.83 2.30 -7.42
N GLY A 287 4.90 3.15 -7.88
CA GLY A 287 3.85 2.76 -8.82
C GLY A 287 2.94 3.90 -9.24
N THR A 288 2.09 3.65 -10.23
CA THR A 288 1.04 4.59 -10.68
C THR A 288 -0.32 4.18 -10.13
N ALA A 289 -1.27 5.11 -10.10
CA ALA A 289 -2.64 4.79 -9.68
C ALA A 289 -3.28 3.74 -10.61
N GLY A 290 -2.99 3.81 -11.92
CA GLY A 290 -3.50 2.86 -12.92
C GLY A 290 -3.03 1.43 -12.66
N ASP A 291 -1.75 1.25 -12.33
CA ASP A 291 -1.22 -0.07 -12.02
C ASP A 291 -1.80 -0.64 -10.71
N VAL A 292 -1.90 0.18 -9.67
CA VAL A 292 -2.52 -0.21 -8.40
C VAL A 292 -3.98 -0.60 -8.62
N ALA A 293 -4.73 0.17 -9.42
CA ALA A 293 -6.11 -0.14 -9.75
C ALA A 293 -6.25 -1.45 -10.53
N ARG A 294 -5.37 -1.73 -11.49
CA ARG A 294 -5.37 -3.01 -12.22
C ARG A 294 -5.11 -4.20 -11.30
N PHE A 295 -4.15 -4.08 -10.39
CA PHE A 295 -3.89 -5.13 -9.40
C PHE A 295 -5.11 -5.38 -8.52
N LEU A 296 -5.68 -4.33 -7.91
CA LEU A 296 -6.83 -4.46 -7.02
C LEU A 296 -8.07 -5.00 -7.73
N GLU A 297 -8.31 -4.54 -8.96
CA GLU A 297 -9.42 -5.03 -9.78
C GLU A 297 -9.22 -6.50 -10.18
N THR A 298 -7.98 -6.92 -10.44
CA THR A 298 -7.65 -8.33 -10.67
C THR A 298 -8.01 -9.18 -9.45
N ILE A 299 -7.66 -8.74 -8.23
CA ILE A 299 -8.05 -9.42 -7.00
C ILE A 299 -9.57 -9.46 -6.87
N ARG A 300 -10.28 -8.34 -7.10
CA ARG A 300 -11.76 -8.30 -7.06
C ARG A 300 -12.41 -9.30 -8.03
N GLN A 301 -11.80 -9.52 -9.19
CA GLN A 301 -12.30 -10.42 -10.25
C GLN A 301 -11.86 -11.88 -10.06
N GLY A 302 -11.23 -12.23 -8.94
CA GLY A 302 -10.87 -13.61 -8.60
C GLY A 302 -9.43 -13.99 -8.92
N GLY A 303 -8.55 -13.03 -9.24
CA GLY A 303 -7.10 -13.19 -9.20
C GLY A 303 -6.41 -13.60 -10.50
N ALA A 304 -7.15 -14.00 -11.53
CA ALA A 304 -6.53 -14.40 -12.80
C ALA A 304 -5.84 -13.20 -13.50
N PRO A 305 -4.65 -13.38 -14.10
CA PRO A 305 -3.91 -14.64 -14.28
C PRO A 305 -2.93 -14.98 -13.14
N ILE A 306 -2.84 -14.19 -12.07
CA ILE A 306 -1.75 -14.30 -11.08
C ILE A 306 -2.04 -15.30 -9.94
N LEU A 307 -3.32 -15.50 -9.61
CA LEU A 307 -3.79 -16.36 -8.52
C LEU A 307 -5.10 -17.04 -8.91
N SER A 308 -5.39 -18.18 -8.29
CA SER A 308 -6.71 -18.80 -8.34
C SER A 308 -7.74 -18.04 -7.48
N ALA A 309 -9.02 -18.17 -7.85
CA ALA A 309 -10.13 -17.63 -7.06
C ALA A 309 -10.15 -18.17 -5.62
N HIS A 310 -9.70 -19.40 -5.41
CA HIS A 310 -9.58 -19.98 -4.07
C HIS A 310 -8.54 -19.25 -3.22
N SER A 311 -7.36 -18.98 -3.77
CA SER A 311 -6.32 -18.21 -3.05
C SER A 311 -6.77 -16.78 -2.78
N VAL A 312 -7.43 -16.12 -3.73
CA VAL A 312 -8.03 -14.80 -3.50
C VAL A 312 -9.05 -14.85 -2.36
N GLN A 313 -9.93 -15.85 -2.34
CA GLN A 313 -10.91 -16.02 -1.27
C GLN A 313 -10.23 -16.15 0.10
N LEU A 314 -9.12 -16.88 0.20
CA LEU A 314 -8.32 -16.94 1.42
C LEU A 314 -7.76 -15.57 1.80
N MET A 315 -7.25 -14.80 0.84
CA MET A 315 -6.67 -13.48 1.13
C MET A 315 -7.69 -12.45 1.62
N VAL A 316 -8.91 -12.44 1.06
CA VAL A 316 -9.98 -11.48 1.41
C VAL A 316 -10.85 -11.94 2.59
N THR A 317 -10.54 -13.08 3.19
CA THR A 317 -11.22 -13.56 4.41
C THR A 317 -10.62 -12.91 5.65
N ASP A 318 -11.46 -12.50 6.61
CA ASP A 318 -11.01 -12.04 7.93
C ASP A 318 -10.45 -13.23 8.75
N HIS A 319 -9.17 -13.15 9.11
CA HIS A 319 -8.46 -14.19 9.88
C HIS A 319 -8.25 -13.83 11.36
N VAL A 320 -8.66 -12.62 11.79
CA VAL A 320 -8.33 -12.10 13.13
C VAL A 320 -9.54 -11.61 13.92
N GLY A 321 -10.67 -11.37 13.24
CA GLY A 321 -11.94 -11.02 13.82
C GLY A 321 -12.16 -9.51 13.98
N ALA A 322 -13.40 -9.06 13.79
CA ALA A 322 -13.82 -7.64 13.79
C ALA A 322 -13.45 -6.81 15.04
N MET A 323 -13.15 -7.48 16.16
CA MET A 323 -12.87 -6.85 17.45
C MET A 323 -11.47 -6.25 17.53
N VAL A 324 -10.58 -6.55 16.58
CA VAL A 324 -9.23 -5.96 16.55
C VAL A 324 -9.22 -4.50 16.04
N GLN A 325 -10.31 -4.07 15.37
CA GLN A 325 -10.52 -2.70 14.91
C GLN A 325 -9.34 -2.16 14.08
N THR A 326 -8.93 -2.88 13.04
CA THR A 326 -7.69 -2.55 12.30
C THR A 326 -7.74 -1.21 11.57
N GLN A 327 -8.94 -0.74 11.23
CA GLN A 327 -9.19 0.58 10.65
C GLN A 327 -10.15 1.34 11.57
N ASP A 328 -11.35 0.78 11.74
CA ASP A 328 -12.44 1.28 12.58
C ASP A 328 -13.17 0.10 13.25
N PRO A 329 -14.14 0.34 14.17
CA PRO A 329 -14.97 -0.72 14.73
C PRO A 329 -15.67 -1.57 13.66
N GLY A 330 -15.42 -2.88 13.63
CA GLY A 330 -15.99 -3.77 12.62
C GLY A 330 -14.99 -4.27 11.58
N TRP A 331 -13.76 -3.76 11.59
CA TRP A 331 -12.68 -4.18 10.70
C TRP A 331 -11.76 -5.23 11.33
N GLY A 332 -11.64 -6.37 10.65
CA GLY A 332 -10.64 -7.40 10.88
C GLY A 332 -9.52 -7.31 9.85
N PHE A 333 -8.80 -8.42 9.62
CA PHE A 333 -7.61 -8.42 8.77
C PHE A 333 -7.45 -9.74 8.01
N GLY A 334 -7.20 -9.61 6.70
CA GLY A 334 -6.96 -10.72 5.77
C GLY A 334 -5.47 -11.00 5.57
N TYR A 335 -5.11 -11.46 4.38
CA TYR A 335 -3.70 -11.58 3.99
C TYR A 335 -3.28 -10.38 3.14
N GLY A 336 -2.72 -9.37 3.82
CA GLY A 336 -2.18 -8.15 3.21
C GLY A 336 -3.02 -6.87 3.40
N TRP A 337 -4.23 -6.95 3.96
CA TRP A 337 -5.17 -5.81 4.09
C TRP A 337 -6.21 -6.00 5.19
N ALA A 338 -6.90 -4.91 5.55
CA ALA A 338 -8.05 -4.95 6.43
C ALA A 338 -9.28 -5.51 5.70
N VAL A 339 -10.21 -6.14 6.44
CA VAL A 339 -11.47 -6.69 5.91
C VAL A 339 -12.64 -6.24 6.77
N LEU A 340 -13.64 -5.62 6.16
CA LEU A 340 -14.83 -5.13 6.82
C LEU A 340 -15.76 -6.30 7.14
N ASN A 341 -15.81 -6.66 8.41
CA ASN A 341 -16.68 -7.74 8.86
C ASN A 341 -18.04 -7.20 9.29
N ASP A 342 -18.12 -6.06 9.98
CA ASP A 342 -19.41 -5.47 10.40
C ASP A 342 -19.53 -3.97 10.05
N PRO A 343 -20.17 -3.60 8.93
CA PRO A 343 -20.34 -2.20 8.53
C PRO A 343 -21.18 -1.37 9.51
N ALA A 344 -22.07 -2.00 10.28
CA ALA A 344 -22.96 -1.28 11.20
C ALA A 344 -22.20 -0.66 12.39
N LEU A 345 -21.06 -1.24 12.77
CA LEU A 345 -20.23 -0.73 13.87
C LEU A 345 -19.45 0.54 13.51
N THR A 346 -19.08 0.70 12.23
CA THR A 346 -18.41 1.92 11.73
C THR A 346 -19.41 2.96 11.22
N GLY A 347 -20.59 2.55 10.74
CA GLY A 347 -21.51 3.45 10.04
C GLY A 347 -21.01 3.86 8.65
N THR A 348 -20.16 3.03 8.04
CA THR A 348 -19.63 3.25 6.68
C THR A 348 -20.66 2.84 5.61
N PRO A 349 -20.70 3.52 4.45
CA PRO A 349 -21.49 3.04 3.30
C PRO A 349 -20.91 1.79 2.62
N GLN A 350 -19.68 1.38 2.97
CA GLN A 350 -19.03 0.19 2.44
C GLN A 350 -19.76 -1.09 2.87
N SER A 351 -19.82 -2.08 1.97
CA SER A 351 -20.48 -3.36 2.23
C SER A 351 -19.57 -4.32 3.02
N ARG A 352 -20.18 -5.25 3.77
CA ARG A 352 -19.45 -6.38 4.39
C ARG A 352 -18.58 -7.11 3.35
N GLY A 353 -17.34 -7.44 3.71
CA GLY A 353 -16.36 -8.06 2.83
C GLY A 353 -15.55 -7.05 2.00
N THR A 354 -15.80 -5.75 2.15
CA THR A 354 -14.89 -4.72 1.65
C THR A 354 -13.51 -4.94 2.24
N PHE A 355 -12.47 -4.83 1.41
CA PHE A 355 -11.10 -4.85 1.87
C PHE A 355 -10.36 -3.57 1.48
N GLU A 356 -9.54 -3.07 2.40
CA GLU A 356 -8.89 -1.76 2.27
C GLU A 356 -7.54 -1.70 2.97
N TRP A 357 -6.74 -0.72 2.55
CA TRP A 357 -5.54 -0.28 3.25
C TRP A 357 -5.11 1.10 2.76
N GLY A 358 -3.93 1.54 3.17
CA GLY A 358 -3.35 2.79 2.73
C GLY A 358 -1.83 2.75 2.59
N GLY A 359 -1.23 3.93 2.52
CA GLY A 359 0.21 4.11 2.47
C GLY A 359 0.64 5.43 3.09
N ALA A 360 1.72 5.39 3.88
CA ALA A 360 2.22 6.49 4.67
C ALA A 360 2.59 7.77 3.87
N TYR A 361 2.81 7.67 2.55
CA TYR A 361 3.01 8.83 1.69
C TYR A 361 1.72 9.59 1.33
N GLY A 362 0.56 9.14 1.84
CA GLY A 362 -0.74 9.78 1.63
C GLY A 362 -1.64 9.00 0.67
N HIS A 363 -1.75 7.68 0.82
CA HIS A 363 -2.56 6.84 -0.08
C HIS A 363 -3.69 6.15 0.65
N SER A 364 -4.81 5.99 -0.04
CA SER A 364 -5.95 5.17 0.38
C SER A 364 -6.53 4.43 -0.81
N TRP A 365 -6.98 3.21 -0.57
CA TRP A 365 -7.68 2.41 -1.57
C TRP A 365 -8.63 1.44 -0.87
N PHE A 366 -9.72 1.09 -1.53
CA PHE A 366 -10.59 0.01 -1.07
C PHE A 366 -11.24 -0.70 -2.25
N VAL A 367 -11.68 -1.92 -2.00
CA VAL A 367 -12.45 -2.74 -2.92
C VAL A 367 -13.70 -3.21 -2.19
N ASP A 368 -14.88 -2.91 -2.72
CA ASP A 368 -16.16 -3.44 -2.27
C ASP A 368 -16.66 -4.47 -3.29
N PRO A 369 -16.50 -5.78 -3.01
CA PRO A 369 -16.92 -6.82 -3.95
C PRO A 369 -18.43 -6.86 -4.19
N GLN A 370 -19.26 -6.49 -3.20
CA GLN A 370 -20.72 -6.52 -3.34
C GLN A 370 -21.20 -5.43 -4.30
N GLN A 371 -20.59 -4.25 -4.22
CA GLN A 371 -20.88 -3.13 -5.12
C GLN A 371 -20.05 -3.18 -6.42
N LYS A 372 -19.21 -4.23 -6.57
CA LYS A 372 -18.27 -4.39 -7.68
C LYS A 372 -17.40 -3.15 -7.90
N LEU A 373 -16.95 -2.54 -6.81
CA LEU A 373 -16.32 -1.22 -6.79
C LEU A 373 -14.85 -1.35 -6.39
N THR A 374 -13.97 -0.70 -7.13
CA THR A 374 -12.55 -0.54 -6.79
C THR A 374 -12.22 0.96 -6.81
N VAL A 375 -11.68 1.48 -5.71
CA VAL A 375 -11.31 2.89 -5.56
C VAL A 375 -9.85 3.00 -5.19
N VAL A 376 -9.12 3.85 -5.92
CA VAL A 376 -7.71 4.16 -5.66
C VAL A 376 -7.54 5.67 -5.60
N ALA A 377 -6.90 6.15 -4.54
CA ALA A 377 -6.46 7.52 -4.41
C ALA A 377 -5.00 7.57 -3.97
N LEU A 378 -4.11 7.89 -4.92
CA LEU A 378 -2.70 8.14 -4.62
C LEU A 378 -2.48 9.65 -4.55
N THR A 379 -2.00 10.13 -3.41
CA THR A 379 -1.67 11.54 -3.21
C THR A 379 -0.18 11.71 -2.98
N ASN A 380 0.28 12.95 -3.00
CA ASN A 380 1.63 13.30 -2.57
C ASN A 380 1.67 14.00 -1.20
N THR A 381 0.62 13.88 -0.37
CA THR A 381 0.50 14.61 0.91
C THR A 381 0.22 13.65 2.07
N ALA A 382 1.24 13.44 2.91
CA ALA A 382 1.18 12.62 4.11
C ALA A 382 0.73 13.47 5.33
N TYR A 383 -0.33 13.17 6.06
CA TYR A 383 -1.15 11.96 6.04
C TYR A 383 -2.57 12.22 5.59
N GLU A 384 -2.91 13.43 5.10
CA GLU A 384 -4.26 13.76 4.63
C GLU A 384 -4.81 12.71 3.64
N GLY A 385 -3.99 12.26 2.68
CA GLY A 385 -4.40 11.26 1.68
C GLY A 385 -4.50 9.81 2.20
N MET A 386 -4.02 9.54 3.41
CA MET A 386 -4.03 8.21 4.03
C MET A 386 -5.11 8.07 5.12
N SER A 387 -5.24 9.09 5.99
CA SER A 387 -6.11 9.04 7.17
C SER A 387 -6.74 10.39 7.48
N GLY A 388 -6.65 11.36 6.56
CA GLY A 388 -7.27 12.66 6.71
C GLY A 388 -8.71 12.68 6.20
N LEU A 389 -9.30 13.87 6.27
CA LEU A 389 -10.71 14.08 5.91
C LEU A 389 -10.99 13.74 4.44
N PHE A 390 -10.02 13.96 3.55
CA PHE A 390 -10.11 13.59 2.14
C PHE A 390 -10.52 12.13 1.93
N THR A 391 -10.00 11.20 2.73
CA THR A 391 -10.27 9.76 2.56
C THR A 391 -11.74 9.41 2.81
N HIS A 392 -12.32 9.92 3.90
CA HIS A 392 -13.72 9.73 4.24
C HIS A 392 -14.65 10.45 3.26
N GLN A 393 -14.32 11.69 2.88
CA GLN A 393 -15.10 12.45 1.89
C GLN A 393 -15.12 11.76 0.54
N LEU A 394 -13.97 11.24 0.09
CA LEU A 394 -13.87 10.51 -1.16
C LEU A 394 -14.67 9.21 -1.10
N ARG A 395 -14.52 8.43 -0.02
CA ARG A 395 -15.33 7.23 0.22
C ARG A 395 -16.81 7.55 0.10
N ASP A 396 -17.29 8.56 0.82
CA ASP A 396 -18.73 8.88 0.82
C ASP A 396 -19.21 9.37 -0.56
N ALA A 397 -18.37 10.11 -1.29
CA ALA A 397 -18.71 10.63 -2.62
C ALA A 397 -18.90 9.53 -3.69
N VAL A 398 -18.19 8.40 -3.58
CA VAL A 398 -18.28 7.32 -4.57
C VAL A 398 -19.54 6.46 -4.43
N TYR A 399 -20.13 6.41 -3.22
CA TYR A 399 -21.43 5.77 -3.01
C TYR A 399 -22.55 6.72 -3.46
N PRO A 400 -23.66 6.20 -3.99
CA PRO A 400 -24.85 7.00 -4.21
C PRO A 400 -25.33 7.63 -2.88
N PRO A 401 -25.90 8.84 -2.89
CA PRO A 401 -26.56 9.41 -1.72
C PRO A 401 -27.65 8.46 -1.22
N GLN A 402 -27.72 8.24 0.10
CA GLN A 402 -28.77 7.43 0.73
C GLN A 402 -30.09 8.20 0.84
#